data_AF-A0A5D2KR77-F1
#
_entry.id   AF-A0A5D2KR77-F1
#
_cell.length_a   1.000
_cell.length_b   1.000
_cell.length_c   1.000
_cell.angle_alpha   90.00
_cell.angle_beta   90.00
_cell.angle_gamma   90.00
#
_symmetry.space_group_name_H-M   'P 1'
#
loop_
_entity.id
_entity.type
_entity.pdbx_description
1 polymer ?
#
loop_
_entity_poly.entity_id
_entity_poly.type
_entity_poly.pdbx_seq_one_letter_code
_entity_poly.pdbx_strand_id
1 'polypeptide(L)' 'MIVCVHGTYKRNLESILESGLKRMKRLHVHFSSGLPTDGEVISGMRRDVNVLIYLDVRKALEEGMKLYISDNKVILT' A
#
# COMPACT_ATOMS: atom_id res chain seq x y z
N MET A 1 -5.07 -5.33 -14.01
CA MET A 1 -5.98 -4.98 -12.90
C MET A 1 -5.16 -4.10 -11.96
N ILE A 2 -5.54 -2.83 -11.73
CA ILE A 2 -4.80 -1.96 -10.81
C ILE A 2 -5.15 -2.40 -9.40
N VAL A 3 -4.16 -2.85 -8.63
CA VAL A 3 -4.33 -3.22 -7.21
C VAL A 3 -3.78 -2.08 -6.36
N CYS A 4 -4.35 -1.83 -5.19
CA CYS A 4 -3.77 -0.90 -4.21
C CYS A 4 -3.21 -1.75 -3.06
N VAL A 5 -1.90 -1.96 -3.06
CA VAL A 5 -1.27 -2.97 -2.20
C VAL A 5 -0.09 -2.41 -1.41
N HIS A 6 -0.05 -2.75 -0.12
CA HIS A 6 1.05 -2.43 0.78
C HIS A 6 1.83 -3.69 1.12
N GLY A 7 3.14 -3.68 0.90
CA GLY A 7 4.04 -4.77 1.26
C GLY A 7 4.69 -4.51 2.61
N THR A 8 4.66 -5.51 3.48
CA THR A 8 5.27 -5.43 4.81
C THR A 8 5.92 -6.77 5.20
N TYR A 9 6.52 -6.80 6.38
CA TYR A 9 7.11 -8.00 6.97
C TYR A 9 6.19 -8.59 8.02
N LYS A 10 6.17 -9.92 8.15
CA LYS A 10 5.37 -10.68 9.13
C LYS A 10 5.50 -10.15 10.57
N ARG A 11 6.70 -9.70 10.97
CA ARG A 11 6.95 -9.09 12.28
C ARG A 11 6.14 -7.81 12.55
N ASN A 12 5.66 -7.13 11.51
CA ASN A 12 4.84 -5.92 11.64
C ASN A 12 3.33 -6.23 11.62
N LEU A 13 2.93 -7.47 11.26
CA LEU A 13 1.54 -7.80 10.99
C LEU A 13 0.65 -7.62 12.22
N GLU A 14 1.11 -8.07 13.39
CA GLU A 14 0.35 -7.95 14.64
C GLU A 14 0.05 -6.48 14.98
N SER A 15 1.05 -5.60 14.91
CA SER A 15 0.86 -4.16 15.15
C SER A 15 -0.04 -3.49 14.10
N ILE A 16 -0.01 -3.95 12.84
CA ILE A 16 -0.88 -3.44 11.78
C ILE A 16 -2.33 -3.89 12.00
N LEU A 17 -2.56 -5.13 12.44
CA LEU A 17 -3.90 -5.62 12.75
C LEU A 17 -4.51 -4.89 13.94
N GLU A 18 -3.69 -4.54 14.93
CA GLU A 18 -4.14 -3.79 16.11
C GLU A 18 -4.42 -2.31 15.80
N SER A 19 -3.54 -1.65 15.05
CA SER A 19 -3.53 -0.19 14.95
C SER A 19 -3.71 0.38 13.54
N GLY A 20 -3.92 -0.48 12.55
CA GLY A 20 -3.97 -0.12 11.14
C GLY A 20 -2.60 0.24 10.55
N LEU A 21 -2.60 0.55 9.25
CA LEU A 21 -1.40 1.06 8.57
C LEU A 21 -1.08 2.48 9.03
N LYS A 22 0.19 2.72 9.36
CA LYS A 22 0.68 4.04 9.79
C LYS A 22 1.66 4.61 8.78
N ARG A 23 1.62 5.93 8.58
CA ARG A 23 2.59 6.67 7.75
C ARG A 23 4.03 6.64 8.31
N MET A 24 4.18 6.26 9.59
CA MET A 24 5.44 6.32 10.33
C MET A 24 6.05 7.73 10.23
N LYS A 25 7.28 7.87 9.72
CA LYS A 25 7.95 9.18 9.54
C LYS A 25 7.58 9.87 8.21
N ARG A 26 6.74 9.26 7.36
CA ARG A 26 6.31 9.82 6.06
C ARG A 26 5.06 10.69 6.22
N LEU A 27 4.68 11.40 5.15
CA LEU A 27 3.45 12.19 5.10
C LEU A 27 2.20 11.33 4.85
N HIS A 28 2.32 10.35 3.94
CA HIS A 28 1.21 9.50 3.51
C HIS A 28 1.56 8.01 3.72
N VAL A 29 0.54 7.15 3.86
CA VAL A 29 0.73 5.70 3.67
C VAL A 29 0.94 5.44 2.18
N HIS A 30 1.93 4.62 1.84
CA HIS A 30 2.28 4.33 0.45
C HIS A 30 1.77 2.95 0.06
N PHE A 31 1.16 2.89 -1.11
CA PHE A 31 0.69 1.68 -1.75
C PHE A 31 1.26 1.59 -3.16
N SER A 32 1.54 0.37 -3.62
CA SER A 32 1.87 0.11 -5.01
C SER A 32 0.61 -0.17 -5.82
N SER A 33 0.66 0.15 -7.12
CA SER A 33 -0.38 -0.11 -8.11
C SER A 33 -0.32 -1.53 -8.71
N GLY A 34 0.66 -2.35 -8.30
CA GLY A 34 0.88 -3.72 -8.76
C GLY A 34 1.75 -4.53 -7.79
N LEU A 35 2.02 -5.80 -8.12
CA LEU A 35 2.93 -6.66 -7.37
C LEU A 35 4.38 -6.51 -7.86
N PRO A 36 5.40 -6.75 -7.00
CA PRO A 36 6.80 -6.76 -7.41
C PRO A 36 7.11 -7.74 -8.56
N THR A 37 6.30 -8.78 -8.72
CA THR A 37 6.41 -9.81 -9.76
C THR A 37 5.90 -9.36 -11.12
N ASP A 38 5.17 -8.25 -11.20
CA ASP A 38 4.47 -7.83 -12.43
C ASP A 38 5.40 -7.16 -13.45
N GLY A 39 6.71 -7.07 -13.17
CA GLY A 39 7.74 -6.52 -14.07
C GLY A 39 7.66 -5.00 -14.30
N GLU A 40 6.45 -4.45 -14.26
CA GLU A 40 6.10 -3.04 -14.46
C GLU A 40 6.21 -2.20 -13.17
N VAL A 41 6.27 -2.86 -12.00
CA VAL A 41 6.33 -2.19 -10.70
C VAL A 41 7.79 -1.90 -10.34
N ILE A 42 8.28 -0.77 -10.82
CA ILE A 42 9.64 -0.28 -10.52
C ILE A 42 9.72 0.29 -9.09
N SER A 43 8.61 0.81 -8.55
CA SER A 43 8.58 1.52 -7.27
C SER A 43 7.35 1.18 -6.42
N GLY A 44 7.45 1.37 -5.10
CA GLY A 44 6.32 1.24 -4.18
C GLY A 44 6.32 0.01 -3.25
N MET A 45 7.20 -0.97 -3.46
CA MET A 45 7.31 -2.13 -2.58
C MET A 45 8.71 -2.76 -2.64
N ARG A 46 9.26 -3.19 -1.49
CA ARG A 46 10.52 -3.95 -1.48
C ARG A 46 10.27 -5.37 -1.96
N ARG A 47 11.27 -5.99 -2.60
CA ARG A 47 11.17 -7.35 -3.15
C ARG A 47 11.15 -8.44 -2.07
N ASP A 48 11.64 -8.14 -0.87
CA ASP A 48 11.79 -9.08 0.25
C ASP A 48 10.62 -9.05 1.25
N VAL A 49 9.54 -8.32 0.94
CA VAL A 49 8.32 -8.36 1.75
C VAL A 49 7.70 -9.76 1.70
N ASN A 50 7.09 -10.19 2.80
CA ASN A 50 6.48 -11.52 2.90
C ASN A 50 5.01 -11.47 3.35
N VAL A 51 4.45 -10.27 3.44
CA VAL A 51 3.03 -10.02 3.69
C VAL A 51 2.55 -8.94 2.74
N LEU A 52 1.40 -9.17 2.11
CA LEU A 52 0.72 -8.22 1.24
C LEU A 52 -0.62 -7.84 1.86
N ILE A 53 -0.90 -6.54 1.93
CA ILE A 53 -2.15 -5.98 2.44
C ILE A 53 -2.82 -5.23 1.29
N TYR A 54 -4.01 -5.68 0.91
CA TYR A 54 -4.80 -5.08 -0.17
C TYR A 54 -5.81 -4.10 0.42
N LEU A 55 -5.80 -2.87 -0.09
CA LEU A 55 -6.82 -1.88 0.23
C LEU A 55 -8.06 -2.12 -0.63
N ASP A 56 -9.22 -2.23 0.00
CA ASP A 56 -10.50 -2.11 -0.70
C ASP A 56 -10.71 -0.65 -1.11
N VAL A 57 -10.25 -0.31 -2.31
CA VAL A 57 -10.30 1.06 -2.84
C VAL A 57 -11.74 1.53 -2.99
N ARG A 58 -12.66 0.65 -3.42
CA ARG A 58 -14.07 1.03 -3.60
C ARG A 58 -14.65 1.48 -2.28
N LYS A 59 -14.55 0.61 -1.27
CA LYS A 59 -15.07 0.91 0.08
C LYS A 59 -14.40 2.15 0.68
N ALA A 60 -13.09 2.29 0.53
CA ALA A 60 -12.36 3.46 1.04
C ALA A 60 -12.87 4.78 0.42
N LEU A 61 -13.08 4.81 -0.90
CA LEU A 61 -13.59 6.00 -1.58
C LEU A 61 -15.06 6.29 -1.22
N GLU A 62 -15.90 5.25 -1.10
CA GLU A 62 -17.29 5.37 -0.65
C GLU A 62 -17.40 5.93 0.78
N GLU A 63 -16.46 5.57 1.66
CA GLU A 63 -16.36 6.10 3.03
C GLU A 63 -15.65 7.47 3.11
N GLY A 64 -15.27 8.05 1.96
CA GLY A 64 -14.72 9.42 1.88
C GLY A 64 -13.21 9.52 2.08
N MET A 65 -12.47 8.39 2.09
CA MET A 65 -11.00 8.43 2.09
C MET A 65 -10.49 9.06 0.79
N LYS A 66 -9.53 9.98 0.91
CA LYS A 66 -8.85 10.55 -0.24
C LYS A 66 -7.68 9.66 -0.62
N LEU A 67 -7.53 9.41 -1.92
CA LEU A 67 -6.39 8.70 -2.48
C LEU A 67 -5.81 9.55 -3.62
N TYR A 68 -4.48 9.58 -3.68
CA TYR A 68 -3.72 10.34 -4.66
C TYR A 68 -2.79 9.39 -5.41
N ILE A 69 -2.50 9.73 -6.67
CA ILE A 69 -1.48 9.05 -7.47
C ILE A 69 -0.37 10.05 -7.72
N SER A 70 0.85 9.73 -7.26
CA SER A 70 2.03 10.54 -7.53
C SER A 70 2.54 10.35 -8.97
N ASP A 71 3.47 11.22 -9.38
CA ASP A 71 4.08 11.16 -10.73
C ASP A 71 4.73 9.80 -11.02
N ASN A 72 5.31 9.15 -10.01
CA ASN A 72 5.89 7.81 -10.10
C ASN A 72 4.90 6.65 -9.90
N LYS A 73 3.59 6.93 -10.03
CA LYS A 73 2.50 5.94 -9.99
C LYS A 73 2.35 5.19 -8.66
N VAL A 74 2.85 5.77 -7.57
CA VAL A 74 2.60 5.31 -6.20
C VAL A 74 1.27 5.88 -5.73
N ILE A 75 0.48 5.05 -5.05
CA ILE A 75 -0.81 5.45 -4.49
C ILE A 75 -0.58 5.91 -3.03
N LEU A 76 -1.16 7.05 -2.66
CA LEU A 76 -0.97 7.72 -1.37
C LEU A 76 -2.34 8.03 -0.73
N THR A 77 -2.45 7.89 0.59
CA THR A 77 -3.62 8.33 1.39
C THR A 77 -3.56 9.81 1.73
#